data_AF-A0A3D2VCI0-F1
#
_entry.id   AF-A0A3D2VCI0-F1
#
_cell.length_a   1.000
_cell.length_b   1.000
_cell.length_c   1.000
_cell.angle_alpha   90.00
_cell.angle_beta   90.00
_cell.angle_gamma   90.00
#
_symmetry.space_group_name_H-M   'P 1'
#
loop_
_entity.id
_entity.type
_entity.pdbx_description
1 polymer ?
#
loop_
_entity_poly.entity_id
_entity_poly.type
_entity_poly.pdbx_seq_one_letter_code
_entity_poly.pdbx_strand_id
1 'polypeptide(L)'
;YFNDTLKELVGADAIEEYLAHSMEATESVRVVVDDISSANGDYYVRWTMDIRFKNYNQGRIARSVGISHLRFDTEGKIILHKDFWDAAGGLYEYLPVLGGVMRWIKSRL
;
A
#
# COMPACT_ATOMS: atom_id res chain seq x y z
N TYR A 1 5.51 12.69 -1.99
CA TYR A 1 4.55 12.17 -2.98
C TYR A 1 4.37 10.70 -2.73
N PHE A 2 3.13 10.20 -2.81
CA PHE A 2 2.79 8.79 -2.64
C PHE A 2 1.87 8.32 -3.77
N ASN A 3 2.13 7.13 -4.30
CA ASN A 3 1.25 6.47 -5.26
C ASN A 3 1.32 4.94 -5.09
N ASP A 4 0.19 4.28 -4.83
CA ASP A 4 0.13 2.83 -4.64
C ASP A 4 -0.63 2.11 -5.75
N THR A 5 -0.68 2.69 -6.95
CA THR A 5 -1.52 2.26 -8.08
C THR A 5 -3.02 2.55 -7.90
N LEU A 6 -3.55 2.69 -6.68
CA LEU A 6 -4.97 2.97 -6.42
C LEU A 6 -5.24 4.45 -6.17
N LYS A 7 -4.33 5.13 -5.45
CA LYS A 7 -4.47 6.52 -5.06
C LYS A 7 -3.14 7.25 -5.24
N GLU A 8 -3.23 8.50 -5.67
CA GLU A 8 -2.11 9.44 -5.69
C GLU A 8 -2.35 10.53 -4.63
N LEU A 9 -1.34 10.79 -3.81
CA LEU A 9 -1.42 11.69 -2.67
C LEU A 9 -0.15 12.55 -2.55
N VAL A 10 -0.34 13.78 -2.07
CA VAL A 10 0.74 14.74 -1.81
C VAL A 10 0.55 15.32 -0.41
N GLY A 11 1.63 15.39 0.36
CA GLY A 11 1.63 15.85 1.75
C GLY A 11 1.49 14.70 2.75
N ALA A 12 2.15 14.83 3.91
CA ALA A 12 2.19 13.78 4.93
C ALA A 12 0.79 13.50 5.50
N ASP A 13 0.02 14.54 5.83
CA ASP A 13 -1.30 14.41 6.46
C ASP A 13 -2.28 13.58 5.61
N ALA A 14 -2.33 13.86 4.30
CA ALA A 14 -3.20 13.12 3.38
C ALA A 14 -2.78 11.65 3.21
N ILE A 15 -1.47 11.38 3.28
CA ILE A 15 -0.91 10.02 3.23
C ILE A 15 -1.26 9.27 4.51
N GLU A 16 -1.05 9.90 5.68
CA GLU A 16 -1.36 9.32 6.99
C GLU A 16 -2.84 8.95 7.09
N GLU A 17 -3.74 9.89 6.78
CA GLU A 17 -5.18 9.65 6.83
C GLU A 17 -5.59 8.48 5.93
N TYR A 18 -5.04 8.41 4.72
CA TYR A 18 -5.35 7.34 3.77
C TYR A 18 -4.87 5.97 4.25
N LEU A 19 -3.64 5.90 4.76
CA LEU A 19 -3.07 4.65 5.27
C LEU A 19 -3.80 4.20 6.54
N ALA A 20 -4.12 5.12 7.45
CA ALA A 20 -4.87 4.83 8.67
C ALA A 20 -6.26 4.24 8.35
N HIS A 21 -7.02 4.87 7.44
CA HIS A 21 -8.31 4.35 6.98
C HIS A 21 -8.18 2.98 6.32
N SER A 22 -7.13 2.77 5.52
CA SER A 22 -6.89 1.48 4.87
C SER A 22 -6.65 0.35 5.89
N MET A 23 -6.02 0.67 7.02
CA MET A 23 -5.80 -0.28 8.12
C MET A 23 -7.08 -0.64 8.88
N GLU A 24 -8.09 0.22 8.91
CA GLU A 24 -9.37 -0.08 9.60
C GLU A 24 -10.07 -1.32 9.06
N ALA A 25 -9.92 -1.59 7.75
CA ALA A 25 -10.50 -2.75 7.08
C ALA A 25 -9.72 -4.06 7.32
N THR A 26 -8.50 -3.97 7.88
CA THR A 26 -7.60 -5.11 8.10
C THR A 26 -7.57 -5.53 9.57
N GLU A 27 -7.48 -6.84 9.81
CA GLU A 27 -7.22 -7.41 11.13
C GLU A 27 -5.72 -7.46 11.41
N SER A 28 -4.93 -7.84 10.39
CA SER A 28 -3.48 -7.88 10.49
C SER A 28 -2.85 -7.65 9.12
N VAL A 29 -1.73 -6.94 9.12
CA VAL A 29 -0.85 -6.78 7.95
C VAL A 29 0.56 -7.18 8.37
N ARG A 30 1.20 -8.03 7.56
CA ARG A 30 2.60 -8.39 7.73
C ARG A 30 3.33 -8.11 6.42
N VAL A 31 4.34 -7.25 6.48
CA VAL A 31 5.22 -6.97 5.36
C VAL A 31 6.60 -7.56 5.66
N VAL A 32 7.13 -8.31 4.72
CA VAL A 32 8.51 -8.82 4.74
C VAL A 32 9.27 -8.11 3.63
N VAL A 33 10.37 -7.44 4.00
CA VAL A 33 11.31 -6.92 3.02
C VAL A 33 12.16 -8.08 2.53
N ASP A 34 12.00 -8.42 1.27
CA ASP A 34 12.68 -9.56 0.66
C ASP A 34 14.06 -9.18 0.12
N ASP A 35 14.20 -7.96 -0.40
CA ASP A 35 15.46 -7.43 -0.92
C ASP A 35 15.43 -5.90 -1.04
N ILE A 36 16.60 -5.28 -1.09
CA ILE A 36 16.76 -3.85 -1.31
C ILE A 36 17.87 -3.64 -2.35
N SER A 37 17.55 -2.90 -3.41
CA SER A 37 18.53 -2.40 -4.37
C SER A 37 18.48 -0.88 -4.45
N SER A 38 19.59 -0.26 -4.86
CA SER A 38 19.63 1.19 -5.03
C SER A 38 20.49 1.59 -6.22
N ALA A 39 20.11 2.67 -6.89
CA ALA A 39 20.83 3.26 -8.00
C ALA A 39 20.47 4.74 -8.16
N ASN A 40 21.44 5.62 -8.38
CA ASN A 40 21.22 7.03 -8.70
C ASN A 40 20.33 7.81 -7.71
N GLY A 41 20.39 7.46 -6.41
CA GLY A 41 19.56 8.09 -5.37
C GLY A 41 18.14 7.53 -5.26
N ASP A 42 17.79 6.55 -6.09
CA ASP A 42 16.57 5.78 -5.99
C ASP A 42 16.82 4.46 -5.25
N TYR A 43 15.82 4.05 -4.47
CA TYR A 43 15.79 2.79 -3.74
C TYR A 43 14.62 1.96 -4.23
N TYR A 44 14.85 0.67 -4.42
CA TYR A 44 13.85 -0.30 -4.83
C TYR A 44 13.78 -1.39 -3.79
N VAL A 45 12.69 -1.40 -3.03
CA VAL A 45 12.47 -2.33 -1.92
C VAL A 45 11.48 -3.37 -2.36
N ARG A 46 11.93 -4.62 -2.55
CA ARG A 46 11.06 -5.73 -2.89
C ARG A 46 10.46 -6.32 -1.62
N TRP A 47 9.17 -6.62 -1.64
CA TRP A 47 8.46 -7.08 -0.46
C TRP A 47 7.42 -8.14 -0.77
N THR A 48 7.10 -8.91 0.26
CA THR A 48 5.95 -9.81 0.34
C THR A 48 5.04 -9.35 1.47
N MET A 49 3.76 -9.14 1.16
CA MET A 49 2.76 -8.65 2.10
C MET A 49 1.64 -9.67 2.28
N ASP A 50 1.37 -10.02 3.52
CA ASP A 50 0.23 -10.84 3.95
C ASP A 50 -0.80 -9.96 4.66
N ILE A 51 -2.04 -9.95 4.16
CA ILE A 51 -3.14 -9.19 4.74
C ILE A 51 -4.26 -10.14 5.16
N ARG A 52 -4.80 -9.93 6.35
CA ARG A 52 -6.07 -10.51 6.81
C ARG A 52 -7.10 -9.39 6.94
N PHE A 53 -8.25 -9.55 6.30
CA PHE A 53 -9.36 -8.58 6.38
C PHE A 53 -10.37 -8.98 7.45
N LYS A 54 -10.93 -8.01 8.20
CA LYS A 54 -11.82 -8.27 9.35
C LYS A 54 -13.11 -9.02 8.98
N ASN A 55 -13.72 -8.66 7.85
CA ASN A 55 -15.07 -9.10 7.49
C ASN A 55 -15.12 -9.85 6.15
N TYR A 56 -14.01 -10.46 5.71
CA TYR A 56 -13.95 -11.05 4.38
C TYR A 56 -13.19 -12.38 4.32
N ASN A 57 -13.58 -13.24 3.39
CA ASN A 57 -12.94 -14.51 3.05
C ASN A 57 -12.72 -15.49 4.21
N GLN A 58 -13.62 -15.53 5.20
CA GLN A 58 -13.54 -16.46 6.35
C GLN A 58 -12.19 -16.40 7.10
N GLY A 59 -11.51 -15.25 7.11
CA GLY A 59 -10.21 -15.07 7.77
C GLY A 59 -9.00 -15.60 6.98
N ARG A 60 -9.16 -15.96 5.70
CA ARG A 60 -8.03 -16.34 4.83
C ARG A 60 -7.08 -15.17 4.60
N ILE A 61 -5.80 -15.50 4.50
CA ILE A 61 -4.72 -14.54 4.25
C ILE A 61 -4.64 -14.27 2.76
N ALA A 62 -4.71 -12.99 2.38
CA ALA A 62 -4.39 -12.48 1.07
C ALA A 62 -2.88 -12.22 1.00
N ARG A 63 -2.21 -12.72 -0.05
CA ARG A 63 -0.78 -12.46 -0.26
C ARG A 63 -0.59 -11.61 -1.50
N SER A 64 0.24 -10.58 -1.40
CA SER A 64 0.69 -9.77 -2.52
C SER A 64 2.21 -9.67 -2.48
N VAL A 65 2.82 -9.67 -3.66
CA VAL A 65 4.26 -9.40 -3.83
C VAL A 65 4.39 -8.07 -4.55
N GLY A 66 5.39 -7.28 -4.21
CA GLY A 66 5.54 -5.97 -4.80
C GLY A 66 6.93 -5.39 -4.64
N ILE A 67 7.05 -4.15 -5.14
CA ILE A 67 8.25 -3.35 -5.06
C ILE A 67 7.86 -1.89 -4.82
N SER A 68 8.54 -1.26 -3.88
CA SER A 68 8.43 0.17 -3.61
C SER A 68 9.62 0.90 -4.23
N HIS A 69 9.34 1.90 -5.06
CA HIS A 69 10.32 2.87 -5.53
C HIS A 69 10.32 4.09 -4.60
N LEU A 70 11.43 4.29 -3.90
CA LEU A 70 11.60 5.35 -2.92
C LEU A 70 12.71 6.32 -3.34
N ARG A 71 12.52 7.60 -3.00
CA ARG A 71 13.57 8.62 -3.03
C ARG A 71 13.55 9.43 -1.75
N PHE A 72 14.73 9.77 -1.26
CA PHE A 72 14.92 10.53 -0.03
C PHE A 72 15.52 11.89 -0.34
N ASP A 73 15.16 12.90 0.45
CA ASP A 73 15.90 14.16 0.49
C ASP A 73 17.17 14.05 1.35
N THR A 74 17.89 15.16 1.45
CA THR A 74 19.12 15.27 2.24
C THR A 74 18.90 15.17 3.75
N GLU A 75 17.66 15.32 4.22
CA GLU A 75 17.28 15.13 5.62
C GLU A 75 16.84 13.68 5.90
N GLY A 76 16.85 12.81 4.88
CA GLY A 76 16.42 11.42 5.00
C GLY A 76 14.90 11.24 4.98
N LYS A 77 14.12 12.25 4.55
CA LYS A 77 12.67 12.13 4.41
C LYS A 77 12.31 11.59 3.03
N ILE A 78 11.27 10.77 2.97
CA ILE A 78 10.76 10.23 1.70
C ILE A 78 10.07 11.34 0.91
N ILE A 79 10.62 11.68 -0.26
CA ILE A 79 10.04 12.65 -1.18
C ILE A 79 9.24 11.98 -2.31
N LEU A 80 9.58 10.73 -2.64
CA LEU A 80 8.86 9.88 -3.57
C LEU A 80 8.65 8.51 -2.93
N HIS A 81 7.40 8.05 -2.90
CA HIS A 81 7.03 6.68 -2.60
C HIS A 81 6.09 6.20 -3.70
N LYS A 82 6.48 5.20 -4.47
CA LYS A 82 5.61 4.58 -5.47
C LYS A 82 5.62 3.07 -5.35
N ASP A 83 4.45 2.47 -5.13
CA ASP A 83 4.31 1.02 -5.02
C ASP A 83 3.81 0.41 -6.33
N PHE A 84 4.46 -0.69 -6.71
CA PHE A 84 4.06 -1.58 -7.78
C PHE A 84 3.85 -2.95 -7.17
N TRP A 85 2.66 -3.52 -7.30
CA TRP A 85 2.33 -4.77 -6.64
C TRP A 85 1.53 -5.69 -7.54
N ASP A 86 1.72 -6.99 -7.33
CA ASP A 86 0.98 -8.03 -8.01
C ASP A 86 -0.39 -8.18 -7.36
N ALA A 87 -1.40 -7.93 -8.16
CA ALA A 87 -2.79 -8.06 -7.77
C ALA A 87 -3.35 -9.47 -8.01
N ALA A 88 -2.70 -10.28 -8.85
CA ALA A 88 -3.17 -11.61 -9.23
C ALA A 88 -3.12 -12.63 -8.07
N GLY A 89 -2.31 -12.39 -7.04
CA GLY A 89 -2.20 -13.22 -5.82
C GLY A 89 -3.43 -13.24 -4.89
N GLY A 90 -4.57 -12.72 -5.37
CA GLY A 90 -5.83 -12.61 -4.63
C GLY A 90 -6.17 -11.16 -4.26
N LEU A 91 -5.18 -10.26 -4.18
CA LEU A 91 -5.41 -8.85 -3.81
C LEU A 91 -6.42 -8.14 -4.74
N TYR A 92 -6.38 -8.43 -6.05
CA TYR A 92 -7.33 -7.88 -7.03
C TYR A 92 -8.75 -8.43 -6.84
N GLU A 93 -8.92 -9.69 -6.43
CA GLU A 93 -10.24 -10.24 -6.10
C GLU A 93 -10.85 -9.57 -4.85
N TYR A 94 -10.02 -8.95 -4.01
CA TYR A 94 -10.43 -8.17 -2.83
C TYR A 94 -10.66 -6.67 -3.14
N LEU A 95 -10.22 -6.16 -4.30
CA LEU A 95 -10.43 -4.77 -4.74
C LEU A 95 -11.89 -4.36 -4.98
N PRO A 96 -12.83 -5.19 -5.48
CA PRO A 96 -14.23 -4.78 -5.69
C PRO A 96 -14.91 -4.30 -4.39
N VAL A 97 -14.50 -4.84 -3.25
CA VAL A 97 -14.98 -4.43 -1.91
C VAL A 97 -14.30 -3.14 -1.47
N LEU A 98 -12.99 -3.00 -1.72
CA LEU A 98 -12.29 -1.73 -1.58
C LEU A 98 -12.84 -0.64 -2.51
N GLY A 99 -13.46 -0.99 -3.63
CA GLY A 99 -14.20 -0.07 -4.49
C GLY A 99 -15.41 0.56 -3.79
N GLY A 100 -16.11 -0.20 -2.93
CA GLY A 100 -17.17 0.32 -2.06
C GLY A 100 -16.64 1.23 -0.96
N VAL A 101 -15.52 0.86 -0.33
CA VAL A 101 -14.83 1.67 0.68
C VAL A 101 -14.26 2.95 0.07
N MET A 102 -13.61 2.88 -1.09
CA MET A 102 -13.11 4.03 -1.85
C MET A 102 -14.25 4.93 -2.34
N ARG A 103 -15.40 4.37 -2.71
CA ARG A 103 -16.61 5.15 -3.03
C ARG A 103 -17.17 5.85 -1.79
N TRP A 104 -17.13 5.21 -0.63
CA TRP A 104 -17.52 5.81 0.64
C TRP A 104 -16.54 6.92 1.07
N ILE A 105 -15.22 6.69 0.94
CA ILE A 105 -14.17 7.70 1.20
C ILE A 105 -14.38 8.92 0.27
N LYS A 106 -14.63 8.70 -1.03
CA LYS A 106 -14.94 9.78 -1.98
C LYS A 106 -16.25 10.52 -1.69
N SER A 107 -17.14 9.95 -0.88
CA SER A 107 -18.42 10.59 -0.52
C SER A 107 -18.36 11.43 0.75
N ARG A 108 -17.24 11.37 1.51
CA ARG A 108 -17.04 12.10 2.77
C ARG A 108 -15.94 13.18 2.69
N LEU A 109 -15.37 13.39 1.50
CA LEU A 109 -14.56 14.55 1.10
C LEU A 109 -15.40 15.43 0.17
#